data_AF-A0A422Q949-F1
#
_entry.id   AF-A0A422Q949-F1
#
_cell.length_a   1.000
_cell.length_b   1.000
_cell.length_c   1.000
_cell.angle_alpha   90.00
_cell.angle_beta   90.00
_cell.angle_gamma   90.00
#
_symmetry.space_group_name_H-M   'P 1'
#
loop_
_entity.id
_entity.type
_entity.pdbx_description
1 polymer ?
#
loop_
_entity_poly.entity_id
_entity_poly.type
_entity_poly.pdbx_seq_one_letter_code
_entity_poly.pdbx_strand_id
1 'polypeptide(L)'
;MDTEDGEFTVCGAGGTTEDAKFDDLVGVIEDFMANFDTEAVFRRLPPFASVSSDHERYGLHKELIAQKEAELDAYVLEHCESIASVEDATSLLSSRSKEIADEVWDFITEGCFDYTTFAELWKQHSG
;
A
#
# COMPACT_ATOMS: atom_id res chain seq x y z
N MET A 1 1.74 9.05 61.17
CA MET A 1 0.79 9.19 60.05
C MET A 1 1.66 9.27 58.83
N ASP A 2 2.03 8.08 58.37
CA ASP A 2 2.79 7.82 57.17
C ASP A 2 1.92 8.22 55.98
N THR A 3 2.27 9.34 55.35
CA THR A 3 1.79 9.64 54.00
C THR A 3 2.65 8.83 53.05
N GLU A 4 2.16 7.63 52.72
CA GLU A 4 2.65 6.87 51.58
C GLU A 4 2.38 7.70 50.32
N ASP A 5 3.44 8.32 49.83
CA ASP A 5 3.53 8.96 48.53
C ASP A 5 3.36 7.84 47.50
N GLY A 6 2.11 7.65 47.07
CA GLY A 6 1.76 6.68 46.04
C GLY A 6 2.52 7.03 44.77
N GLU A 7 3.47 6.16 44.41
CA GLU A 7 4.22 6.18 43.17
C GLU A 7 3.25 6.32 41.99
N PHE A 8 3.05 7.55 41.53
CA PHE A 8 2.29 7.83 40.32
C PHE A 8 3.19 7.43 39.15
N THR A 9 3.10 6.16 38.76
CA THR A 9 3.70 5.71 37.50
C THR A 9 2.90 6.38 36.39
N VAL A 10 3.37 7.53 35.91
CA VAL A 10 2.98 8.03 34.60
C VAL A 10 3.50 7.00 33.60
N CYS A 11 2.71 5.97 33.32
CA CYS A 11 2.83 5.25 32.07
C CYS A 11 2.52 6.28 30.99
N GLY A 12 3.55 6.97 30.49
CA GLY A 12 3.46 7.68 29.23
C GLY A 12 3.05 6.64 28.21
N ALA A 13 1.79 6.67 27.80
CA ALA A 13 1.25 5.73 26.84
C ALA A 13 1.92 5.98 25.48
N GLY A 14 3.07 5.37 25.28
CA GLY A 14 3.41 4.85 23.96
C GLY A 14 2.28 3.93 23.53
N GLY A 15 1.94 3.96 22.24
CA GLY A 15 0.75 3.33 21.67
C GLY A 15 0.51 1.89 22.13
N THR A 16 -0.74 1.46 22.02
CA THR A 16 -1.16 0.08 22.26
C THR A 16 -0.42 -0.89 21.33
N THR A 17 -0.46 -2.19 21.63
CA THR A 17 0.04 -3.22 20.69
C THR A 17 -0.60 -3.11 19.31
N GLU A 18 -1.84 -2.63 19.24
CA GLU A 18 -2.55 -2.41 17.97
C GLU A 18 -2.03 -1.19 17.21
N ASP A 19 -1.59 -0.14 17.91
CA ASP A 19 -0.91 1.02 17.30
C ASP A 19 0.42 0.59 16.67
N ALA A 20 1.24 -0.18 17.40
CA ALA A 20 2.49 -0.68 16.86
C ALA A 20 2.30 -1.58 15.63
N LYS A 21 1.23 -2.38 15.60
CA LYS A 21 0.86 -3.21 14.44
C LYS A 21 0.43 -2.38 13.24
N PHE A 22 -0.37 -1.35 13.49
CA PHE A 22 -0.84 -0.45 12.44
C PHE A 22 0.32 0.34 11.84
N ASP A 23 1.20 0.90 12.68
CA ASP A 23 2.38 1.65 12.24
C ASP A 23 3.33 0.76 11.43
N ASP A 24 3.55 -0.50 11.85
CA ASP A 24 4.35 -1.49 11.14
C ASP A 24 3.76 -1.83 9.76
N LEU A 25 2.45 -2.09 9.69
CA LEU A 25 1.76 -2.37 8.44
C LEU A 25 1.84 -1.18 7.47
N VAL A 26 1.56 0.04 7.93
CA VAL A 26 1.65 1.24 7.10
C VAL A 26 3.09 1.44 6.61
N GLY A 27 4.08 1.28 7.49
CA GLY A 27 5.49 1.39 7.13
C GLY A 27 5.94 0.38 6.07
N VAL A 28 5.45 -0.86 6.13
CA VAL A 28 5.72 -1.89 5.10
C VAL A 28 5.10 -1.52 3.75
N ILE A 29 3.89 -0.94 3.75
CA ILE A 29 3.24 -0.48 2.52
C ILE A 29 3.99 0.71 1.92
N GLU A 30 4.39 1.68 2.75
CA GLU A 30 5.21 2.82 2.33
C GLU A 30 6.56 2.37 1.75
N ASP A 31 7.19 1.35 2.35
CA ASP A 31 8.42 0.77 1.84
C ASP A 31 8.19 0.07 0.47
N PHE A 32 7.08 -0.65 0.30
CA PHE A 32 6.70 -1.19 -1.01
C PHE A 32 6.52 -0.09 -2.06
N MET A 33 5.84 1.00 -1.71
CA MET A 33 5.64 2.16 -2.58
C MET A 33 6.97 2.84 -2.94
N ALA A 34 7.87 3.01 -1.97
CA ALA A 34 9.19 3.62 -2.19
C ALA A 34 10.09 2.79 -3.13
N ASN A 35 9.93 1.46 -3.11
CA ASN A 35 10.65 0.54 -3.98
C ASN A 35 9.92 0.25 -5.31
N PHE A 36 8.78 0.90 -5.57
CA PHE A 36 7.98 0.68 -6.75
C PHE A 36 8.66 1.27 -8.02
N ASP A 37 9.25 0.39 -8.83
CA ASP A 37 9.86 0.76 -10.11
C ASP A 37 8.81 0.85 -11.23
N THR A 38 8.22 2.04 -11.36
CA THR A 38 7.28 2.39 -12.42
C THR A 38 7.84 2.13 -13.82
N GLU A 39 9.13 2.36 -14.07
CA GLU A 39 9.72 2.14 -15.38
C GLU A 39 9.77 0.66 -15.74
N ALA A 40 10.17 -0.19 -14.80
CA ALA A 40 10.23 -1.63 -14.99
C ALA A 40 8.85 -2.23 -15.32
N VAL A 41 7.78 -1.65 -14.76
CA VAL A 41 6.40 -2.02 -15.06
C VAL A 41 6.08 -1.75 -16.54
N PHE A 42 6.33 -0.53 -17.03
CA PHE A 42 6.00 -0.18 -18.42
C PHE A 42 6.88 -0.89 -19.45
N ARG A 43 8.13 -1.24 -19.13
CA ARG A 43 9.00 -2.02 -20.03
C ARG A 43 8.47 -3.43 -20.33
N ARG A 44 7.60 -3.98 -19.48
CA ARG A 44 6.99 -5.30 -19.67
C ARG A 44 5.76 -5.26 -20.57
N LEU A 45 5.19 -4.07 -20.81
CA LEU A 45 4.03 -3.90 -21.64
C LEU A 45 4.41 -3.79 -23.12
N PRO A 46 3.53 -4.20 -24.05
CA PRO A 46 3.73 -3.90 -25.45
C PRO A 46 3.81 -2.38 -25.67
N PRO A 47 4.45 -1.89 -26.75
CA PRO A 47 4.47 -0.46 -27.02
C PRO A 47 3.05 0.11 -27.14
N PHE A 48 2.77 1.25 -26.51
CA PHE A 48 1.43 1.85 -26.49
C PHE A 48 0.79 1.96 -27.88
N ALA A 49 1.58 2.33 -28.90
CA ALA A 49 1.12 2.48 -30.28
C ALA A 49 0.74 1.15 -30.97
N SER A 50 1.22 0.01 -30.46
CA SER A 50 0.90 -1.32 -31.00
C SER A 50 -0.47 -1.83 -30.55
N VAL A 51 -0.98 -1.36 -29.40
CA VAL A 51 -2.30 -1.71 -28.89
C VAL A 51 -3.30 -0.68 -29.38
N SER A 52 -4.12 -1.05 -30.36
CA SER A 52 -5.01 -0.12 -31.07
C SER A 52 -6.35 0.09 -30.36
N SER A 53 -6.75 -0.87 -29.52
CA SER A 53 -8.06 -0.91 -28.87
C SER A 53 -7.99 -0.37 -27.45
N ASP A 54 -8.80 0.64 -27.12
CA ASP A 54 -8.94 1.12 -25.73
C ASP A 54 -9.44 0.02 -24.78
N HIS A 55 -10.26 -0.91 -25.27
CA HIS A 55 -10.69 -2.05 -24.46
C HIS A 55 -9.51 -2.97 -24.08
N GLU A 56 -8.58 -3.18 -25.00
CA GLU A 56 -7.37 -3.99 -24.77
C GLU A 56 -6.39 -3.28 -23.83
N ARG A 57 -6.22 -1.96 -23.99
CA ARG A 57 -5.43 -1.13 -23.07
C ARG A 57 -5.99 -1.14 -21.65
N TYR A 58 -7.30 -1.06 -21.52
CA TYR A 58 -7.97 -1.15 -20.23
C TYR A 58 -7.88 -2.57 -19.62
N GLY A 59 -7.86 -3.61 -20.46
CA GLY A 59 -7.56 -4.98 -20.04
C GLY A 59 -6.17 -5.07 -19.39
N LEU A 60 -5.15 -4.60 -20.09
CA LEU A 60 -3.76 -4.57 -19.60
C LEU A 60 -3.60 -3.75 -18.31
N HIS A 61 -4.31 -2.62 -18.21
CA HIS A 61 -4.36 -1.83 -16.96
C HIS A 61 -4.87 -2.68 -15.80
N LYS A 62 -6.02 -3.34 -15.97
CA LYS A 62 -6.59 -4.18 -14.90
C LYS A 62 -5.72 -5.39 -14.54
N GLU A 63 -5.09 -6.01 -15.53
CA GLU A 63 -4.14 -7.11 -15.28
C GLU A 63 -2.94 -6.65 -14.46
N LEU A 64 -2.42 -5.46 -14.76
CA LEU A 64 -1.31 -4.86 -14.04
C LEU A 64 -1.69 -4.47 -12.61
N ILE A 65 -2.86 -3.85 -12.40
CA ILE A 65 -3.35 -3.53 -11.05
C ILE A 65 -3.49 -4.81 -10.23
N ALA A 66 -4.15 -5.84 -10.75
CA ALA A 66 -4.32 -7.11 -10.06
C ALA A 66 -2.97 -7.79 -9.73
N GLN A 67 -1.99 -7.69 -10.64
CA GLN A 67 -0.64 -8.17 -10.36
C GLN A 67 0.01 -7.40 -9.22
N LYS A 68 -0.13 -6.07 -9.18
CA LYS A 68 0.48 -5.24 -8.14
C LYS A 68 -0.18 -5.39 -6.79
N GLU A 69 -1.49 -5.56 -6.74
CA GLU A 69 -2.22 -5.93 -5.53
C GLU A 69 -1.69 -7.26 -4.98
N ALA A 70 -1.53 -8.28 -5.81
CA ALA A 70 -0.99 -9.56 -5.38
C ALA A 70 0.48 -9.48 -4.91
N GLU A 71 1.31 -8.64 -5.55
CA GLU A 71 2.68 -8.37 -5.13
C GLU A 71 2.71 -7.64 -3.77
N LEU A 72 1.82 -6.67 -3.54
CA LEU A 72 1.68 -5.97 -2.27
C LEU A 72 1.22 -6.91 -1.15
N ASP A 73 0.20 -7.73 -1.40
CA ASP A 73 -0.30 -8.72 -0.44
C ASP A 73 0.81 -9.67 0.00
N ALA A 74 1.58 -10.18 -0.95
CA ALA A 74 2.72 -11.04 -0.67
C ALA A 74 3.81 -10.31 0.12
N TYR A 75 4.09 -9.04 -0.23
CA TYR A 75 5.08 -8.22 0.46
C TYR A 75 4.69 -7.96 1.91
N VAL A 76 3.43 -7.61 2.16
CA VAL A 76 2.91 -7.40 3.52
C VAL A 76 3.04 -8.67 4.35
N LEU A 77 2.65 -9.83 3.80
CA LEU A 77 2.77 -11.10 4.54
C LEU A 77 4.22 -11.55 4.77
N GLU A 78 5.15 -11.18 3.90
CA GLU A 78 6.57 -11.51 4.05
C GLU A 78 7.29 -10.57 5.04
N HIS A 79 6.91 -9.29 5.07
CA HIS A 79 7.64 -8.25 5.79
C HIS A 79 6.95 -7.74 7.06
N CYS A 80 5.67 -8.02 7.27
CA CYS A 80 4.92 -7.61 8.45
C CYS A 80 4.55 -8.83 9.30
N GLU A 81 5.48 -9.29 10.15
CA GLU A 81 5.27 -10.46 11.04
C GLU A 81 4.07 -10.30 11.99
N SER A 82 3.66 -9.06 12.20
CA SER A 82 2.60 -8.67 13.13
C SER A 82 1.18 -8.90 12.56
N ILE A 83 1.09 -9.18 11.26
CA ILE A 83 -0.11 -9.47 10.47
C ILE A 83 -0.13 -10.94 10.07
N ALA A 84 -1.22 -11.65 10.41
CA ALA A 84 -1.35 -13.08 10.14
C ALA A 84 -1.97 -13.40 8.77
N SER A 85 -2.73 -12.46 8.20
CA SER A 85 -3.43 -12.63 6.93
C SER A 85 -3.73 -11.29 6.26
N VAL A 86 -3.96 -11.32 4.94
CA VAL A 86 -4.40 -10.13 4.18
C VAL A 86 -5.74 -9.60 4.71
N GLU A 87 -6.65 -10.49 5.12
CA GLU A 87 -7.94 -10.09 5.72
C GLU A 87 -7.74 -9.28 7.01
N ASP A 88 -6.76 -9.65 7.84
CA ASP A 88 -6.40 -8.89 9.04
C ASP A 88 -5.82 -7.52 8.67
N ALA A 89 -4.94 -7.46 7.66
CA ALA A 89 -4.38 -6.21 7.15
C ALA A 89 -5.48 -5.26 6.66
N THR A 90 -6.35 -5.74 5.77
CA THR A 90 -7.45 -4.95 5.21
C THR A 90 -8.40 -4.45 6.30
N SER A 91 -8.71 -5.30 7.28
CA SER A 91 -9.59 -4.94 8.40
C SER A 91 -8.97 -3.85 9.26
N LEU A 92 -7.68 -3.97 9.58
CA LEU A 92 -6.94 -3.00 10.37
C LEU A 92 -6.85 -1.65 9.65
N LEU A 93 -6.44 -1.65 8.39
CA LEU A 93 -6.35 -0.43 7.55
C LEU A 93 -7.72 0.24 7.40
N SER A 94 -8.78 -0.52 7.14
CA SER A 94 -10.13 0.03 6.96
C SER A 94 -10.69 0.63 8.25
N SER A 95 -10.37 0.05 9.41
CA SER A 95 -10.83 0.55 10.70
C SER A 95 -10.17 1.87 11.11
N ARG A 96 -8.99 2.17 10.54
CA ARG A 96 -8.14 3.32 10.85
C ARG A 96 -7.77 4.16 9.62
N SER A 97 -8.58 4.11 8.56
CA SER A 97 -8.25 4.76 7.28
C SER A 97 -7.98 6.26 7.37
N LYS A 98 -8.56 6.94 8.37
CA LYS A 98 -8.36 8.37 8.62
C LYS A 98 -6.96 8.73 9.16
N GLU A 99 -6.21 7.74 9.61
CA GLU A 99 -4.86 7.92 10.15
C GLU A 99 -3.79 7.63 9.10
N ILE A 100 -4.18 7.08 7.94
CA ILE A 100 -3.31 6.78 6.81
C ILE A 100 -3.17 8.05 5.96
N ALA A 101 -1.96 8.31 5.45
CA ALA A 101 -1.75 9.37 4.49
C ALA A 101 -2.57 9.13 3.22
N ASP A 102 -3.21 10.17 2.67
CA ASP A 102 -4.09 10.05 1.50
C ASP A 102 -3.40 9.30 0.35
N GLU A 103 -2.10 9.54 0.11
CA GLU A 103 -1.34 8.86 -0.95
C GLU A 103 -1.21 7.34 -0.75
N VAL A 104 -1.05 6.89 0.49
CA VAL A 104 -0.95 5.47 0.83
C VAL A 104 -2.34 4.82 0.75
N TRP A 105 -3.38 5.54 1.19
CA TRP A 105 -4.76 5.06 1.11
C TRP A 105 -5.25 4.94 -0.34
N ASP A 106 -4.96 5.93 -1.18
CA ASP A 106 -5.27 5.92 -2.62
C ASP A 106 -4.54 4.75 -3.30
N PHE A 107 -3.26 4.51 -2.96
CA PHE A 107 -2.51 3.37 -3.49
C PHE A 107 -3.16 2.02 -3.13
N ILE A 108 -3.64 1.85 -1.90
CA ILE A 108 -4.30 0.62 -1.44
C ILE A 108 -5.68 0.43 -2.10
N THR A 109 -6.43 1.50 -2.33
CA THR A 109 -7.85 1.40 -2.71
C THR A 109 -8.12 1.62 -4.19
N GLU A 110 -7.35 2.48 -4.86
CA GLU A 110 -7.47 2.77 -6.28
C GLU A 110 -6.36 2.09 -7.10
N GLY A 111 -5.36 1.52 -6.41
CA GLY A 111 -4.20 0.87 -6.99
C GLY A 111 -3.09 1.87 -7.33
N CYS A 112 -2.04 1.40 -7.98
CA CYS A 112 -0.85 2.22 -8.24
C CYS A 112 -1.08 3.34 -9.27
N PHE A 113 -2.06 3.20 -10.17
CA PHE A 113 -2.40 4.19 -11.20
C PHE A 113 -3.87 4.12 -11.58
N ASP A 114 -4.56 5.27 -11.67
CA ASP A 114 -5.79 5.34 -12.45
C ASP A 114 -5.51 5.13 -13.95
N TYR A 115 -6.53 4.76 -14.73
CA TYR A 115 -6.34 4.44 -16.16
C TYR A 115 -5.76 5.62 -16.97
N THR A 116 -6.09 6.86 -16.63
CA THR A 116 -5.60 8.05 -17.34
C THR A 116 -4.11 8.19 -17.11
N THR A 117 -3.69 8.17 -15.85
CA THR A 117 -2.27 8.24 -15.46
C THR A 117 -1.48 7.06 -16.04
N PHE A 118 -2.04 5.85 -15.97
CA PHE A 118 -1.46 4.66 -16.59
C PHE A 118 -1.22 4.85 -18.09
N ALA A 119 -2.22 5.32 -18.83
CA ALA A 119 -2.11 5.49 -20.27
C ALA A 119 -1.12 6.60 -20.66
N GLU A 120 -1.02 7.67 -19.87
CA GLU A 120 -0.04 8.74 -20.11
C GLU A 120 1.39 8.29 -19.83
N LEU A 121 1.63 7.64 -18.69
CA LEU A 121 2.95 7.11 -18.35
C LEU A 121 3.37 6.01 -19.34
N TRP A 122 2.45 5.13 -19.73
CA TRP A 122 2.73 4.10 -20.72
C TRP A 122 3.16 4.69 -22.07
N LYS A 123 2.56 5.80 -22.52
CA LYS A 123 3.00 6.52 -23.73
C LYS A 123 4.41 7.09 -23.58
N GLN A 124 4.75 7.64 -22.42
CA GLN A 124 6.06 8.25 -22.16
C GLN A 124 7.17 7.18 -22.11
N HIS A 125 6.89 6.01 -21.56
CA HIS A 125 7.86 4.92 -21.42
C HIS A 125 7.90 3.94 -22.61
N SER A 126 6.98 4.06 -23.57
CA SER A 126 6.92 3.22 -24.79
C SER A 126 7.32 3.95 -26.08
N GLY A 127 7.88 5.15 -25.96
CA GLY A 127 8.34 5.99 -27.07
C GLY A 127 9.52 5.40 -27.83
#